data_AF-A0A847NF43-F1
#
_entry.id   AF-A0A847NF43-F1
#
_cell.length_a   1.000
_cell.length_b   1.000
_cell.length_c   1.000
_cell.angle_alpha   90.00
_cell.angle_beta   90.00
_cell.angle_gamma   90.00
#
_symmetry.space_group_name_H-M   'P 1'
#
loop_
_entity.id
_entity.type
_entity.pdbx_description
1 polymer ?
#
loop_
_entity_poly.entity_id
_entity_poly.type
_entity_poly.pdbx_seq_one_letter_code
_entity_poly.pdbx_strand_id
1 'polypeptide(L)'
;MKLKEFVEIRENHDLERVIEFAWNVTIRCKKLGYPELMWQYDGLREKFISAFNHKDDKILILESDEGIEGVVCLFVELEDKYLQTMGGIYFKHDFKYTLDKLCEIR
;
A
#
# COMPACT_ATOMS: atom_id res chain seq x y z
N MET A 1 -22.62 -4.53 7.04
CA MET A 1 -21.34 -3.78 7.03
C MET A 1 -20.83 -3.84 5.59
N LYS A 2 -20.70 -2.72 4.87
CA LYS A 2 -20.11 -2.77 3.51
C LYS A 2 -18.66 -3.20 3.66
N LEU A 3 -18.24 -4.20 2.88
CA LEU A 3 -16.82 -4.53 2.75
C LEU A 3 -16.11 -3.26 2.27
N LYS A 4 -15.07 -2.85 3.01
CA LYS A 4 -14.17 -1.81 2.53
C LYS A 4 -13.36 -2.44 1.40
N GLU A 5 -13.56 -1.97 0.18
CA GLU A 5 -12.90 -2.51 -1.01
C GLU A 5 -11.65 -1.69 -1.32
N PHE A 6 -10.60 -2.38 -1.78
CA PHE A 6 -9.42 -1.71 -2.29
C PHE A 6 -9.69 -1.18 -3.70
N VAL A 7 -9.37 0.09 -3.94
CA VAL A 7 -9.55 0.77 -5.23
C VAL A 7 -8.18 1.15 -5.79
N GLU A 8 -7.97 0.92 -7.08
CA GLU A 8 -6.75 1.33 -7.79
C GLU A 8 -6.71 2.86 -7.93
N ILE A 9 -5.59 3.49 -7.56
CA ILE A 9 -5.36 4.90 -7.84
C ILE A 9 -4.91 5.10 -9.28
N ARG A 10 -5.38 6.19 -9.90
CA ARG A 10 -5.04 6.53 -11.30
C ARG A 10 -4.66 7.98 -11.51
N GLU A 11 -4.76 8.80 -10.46
CA GLU A 11 -4.53 10.24 -10.52
C GLU A 11 -3.29 10.63 -9.71
N ASN A 12 -2.51 11.60 -10.19
CA ASN A 12 -1.30 12.06 -9.51
C ASN A 12 -1.57 12.62 -8.10
N HIS A 13 -2.75 13.21 -7.88
CA HIS A 13 -3.10 13.74 -6.56
C HIS A 13 -3.26 12.60 -5.53
N ASP A 14 -3.71 11.43 -5.94
CA ASP A 14 -3.81 10.26 -5.08
C ASP A 14 -2.44 9.63 -4.80
N LEU A 15 -1.53 9.66 -5.79
CA LEU A 15 -0.17 9.17 -5.63
C LEU A 15 0.56 9.85 -4.48
N GLU A 16 0.54 11.19 -4.42
CA GLU A 16 1.20 11.93 -3.34
C GLU A 16 0.57 11.63 -1.97
N ARG A 17 -0.76 11.52 -1.89
CA ARG A 17 -1.48 11.14 -0.65
C ARG A 17 -1.06 9.74 -0.17
N VAL A 18 -0.91 8.80 -1.10
CA VAL A 18 -0.51 7.42 -0.81
C VAL A 18 0.93 7.34 -0.31
N ILE A 19 1.84 8.10 -0.92
CA ILE A 19 3.26 8.16 -0.52
C ILE A 19 3.37 8.69 0.91
N GLU A 20 2.70 9.80 1.20
CA GLU A 20 2.64 10.36 2.55
C GLU A 20 2.07 9.37 3.57
N PHE A 21 0.97 8.70 3.22
CA PHE A 21 0.36 7.70 4.09
C PHE A 21 1.34 6.55 4.40
N ALA A 22 1.95 5.97 3.36
CA ALA A 22 2.87 4.83 3.50
C ALA A 22 4.11 5.20 4.31
N TRP A 23 4.63 6.41 4.13
CA TRP A 23 5.76 6.92 4.90
C TRP A 23 5.43 7.15 6.38
N ASN A 24 4.25 7.72 6.68
CA ASN A 24 3.81 7.92 8.05
C ASN A 24 3.64 6.59 8.80
N VAL A 25 3.08 5.56 8.14
CA VAL A 25 2.98 4.20 8.69
C VAL A 25 4.37 3.60 8.91
N THR A 26 5.27 3.76 7.94
CA THR A 26 6.66 3.31 7.98
C THR A 26 7.39 3.84 9.22
N ILE A 27 7.39 5.16 9.43
CA ILE A 27 8.05 5.80 10.58
C ILE A 27 7.44 5.31 11.88
N ARG A 28 6.10 5.27 11.97
CA ARG A 28 5.38 4.86 13.17
C ARG A 28 5.72 3.44 13.59
N CYS A 29 5.74 2.51 12.64
CA CYS A 29 5.93 1.09 12.91
C CYS A 29 7.40 0.66 12.96
N LYS A 30 8.33 1.49 12.43
CA LYS A 30 9.74 1.13 12.22
C LYS A 30 9.89 -0.18 11.44
N LYS A 31 8.97 -0.40 10.49
CA LYS A 31 8.91 -1.57 9.60
C LYS A 31 8.85 -1.05 8.17
N LEU A 32 9.65 -1.68 7.31
CA LEU A 32 9.95 -1.21 5.98
C LEU A 32 10.04 -2.37 5.01
N GLY A 33 9.73 -2.10 3.76
CA GLY A 33 9.95 -3.05 2.69
C GLY A 33 11.43 -3.13 2.27
N TYR A 34 11.76 -4.18 1.54
CA TYR A 34 13.02 -4.33 0.82
C TYR A 34 12.87 -3.77 -0.61
N PRO A 35 13.84 -3.01 -1.16
CA PRO A 35 15.23 -2.81 -0.70
C PRO A 35 15.41 -1.74 0.39
N GLU A 36 16.58 -1.73 1.05
CA GLU A 36 16.97 -0.76 2.10
C GLU A 36 16.82 0.71 1.69
N LEU A 37 16.91 1.01 0.39
CA LEU A 37 16.67 2.37 -0.12
C LEU A 37 15.28 2.91 0.28
N MET A 38 14.27 2.04 0.41
CA MET A 38 12.93 2.44 0.83
C MET A 38 12.85 2.86 2.30
N TRP A 39 13.94 2.74 3.06
CA TRP A 39 14.05 3.20 4.44
C TRP A 39 14.19 4.72 4.53
N GLN A 40 14.34 5.37 3.39
CA GLN A 40 14.36 6.82 3.22
C GLN A 40 13.11 7.25 2.46
N TYR A 41 12.59 8.43 2.77
CA TYR A 41 11.39 8.99 2.14
C TYR A 41 11.52 8.99 0.61
N ASP A 42 12.64 9.51 0.09
CA ASP A 42 12.88 9.62 -1.35
C ASP A 42 12.90 8.24 -2.03
N GLY A 43 13.50 7.24 -1.39
CA GLY A 43 13.53 5.88 -1.92
C GLY A 43 12.16 5.21 -1.96
N LEU A 44 11.33 5.43 -0.94
CA LEU A 44 9.94 4.97 -0.93
C LEU A 44 9.12 5.71 -2.01
N ARG A 45 9.28 7.04 -2.09
CA ARG A 45 8.61 7.90 -3.07
C ARG A 45 8.92 7.46 -4.50
N GLU A 46 10.19 7.23 -4.81
CA GLU A 46 10.64 6.74 -6.12
C GLU A 46 9.98 5.41 -6.49
N LYS A 47 9.84 4.48 -5.53
CA LYS A 47 9.21 3.18 -5.79
C LYS A 47 7.72 3.27 -6.06
N PHE A 48 6.99 4.11 -5.32
CA PHE A 48 5.58 4.39 -5.63
C PHE A 48 5.42 5.06 -7.00
N ILE A 49 6.28 6.03 -7.34
CA ILE A 49 6.24 6.68 -8.67
C ILE A 49 6.54 5.67 -9.78
N SER A 50 7.53 4.80 -9.58
CA SER A 50 7.85 3.73 -10.54
C SER A 50 6.66 2.82 -10.76
N ALA A 51 6.00 2.38 -9.69
CA ALA A 51 4.84 1.50 -9.77
C ALA A 51 3.63 2.18 -10.43
N PHE A 52 3.38 3.44 -10.08
CA PHE A 52 2.27 4.22 -10.64
C PHE A 52 2.37 4.37 -12.17
N ASN A 53 3.59 4.47 -12.69
CA ASN A 53 3.85 4.61 -14.12
C ASN A 53 4.04 3.27 -14.85
N HIS A 54 4.13 2.15 -14.13
CA HIS A 54 4.29 0.84 -14.75
C HIS A 54 2.93 0.30 -15.21
N LYS A 55 2.88 -0.24 -16.43
CA LYS A 55 1.62 -0.62 -17.09
C LYS A 55 0.82 -1.70 -16.34
N ASP A 56 1.53 -2.62 -15.69
CA ASP A 56 0.94 -3.80 -15.06
C ASP A 56 0.83 -3.64 -13.54
N ASP A 57 1.65 -2.77 -12.95
CA ASP A 57 1.65 -2.57 -11.50
C ASP A 57 0.36 -1.86 -11.06
N LYS A 58 0.04 -2.06 -9.78
CA LYS A 58 -1.16 -1.50 -9.16
C LYS A 58 -0.82 -0.91 -7.81
N ILE A 59 -1.31 0.30 -7.57
CA ILE A 59 -1.35 0.88 -6.23
C ILE A 59 -2.82 0.91 -5.84
N LEU A 60 -3.18 0.15 -4.81
CA LEU A 60 -4.54 0.07 -4.32
C LEU A 60 -4.66 0.73 -2.95
N ILE A 61 -5.72 1.50 -2.78
CA ILE A 61 -6.05 2.17 -1.52
C ILE A 61 -7.32 1.61 -0.91
N LEU A 62 -7.33 1.53 0.41
CA LEU A 62 -8.55 1.40 1.21
C LEU A 62 -8.88 2.78 1.76
N GLU A 63 -10.05 3.30 1.46
CA GLU A 63 -10.46 4.64 1.88
C GLU A 63 -11.79 4.60 2.65
N SER A 64 -11.93 5.50 3.62
CA SER A 64 -13.17 5.77 4.33
C SER A 64 -13.41 7.27 4.40
N ASP A 65 -14.51 7.68 5.06
CA ASP A 65 -14.81 9.10 5.30
C ASP A 65 -13.69 9.81 6.10
N GLU A 66 -12.81 9.06 6.78
CA GLU A 66 -11.64 9.59 7.50
C GLU A 66 -10.36 9.66 6.66
N GLY A 67 -10.45 9.33 5.36
CA GLY A 67 -9.33 9.27 4.42
C GLY A 67 -8.73 7.86 4.27
N ILE A 68 -7.46 7.80 3.84
CA ILE A 68 -6.78 6.54 3.55
C ILE A 68 -6.61 5.73 4.84
N GLU A 69 -7.10 4.50 4.81
CA GLU A 69 -6.95 3.50 5.87
C GLU A 69 -5.91 2.44 5.54
N GLY A 70 -5.65 2.20 4.26
CA GLY A 70 -4.72 1.17 3.83
C GLY A 70 -4.17 1.42 2.43
N VAL A 71 -2.96 0.93 2.19
CA VAL A 71 -2.27 0.99 0.91
C VAL A 71 -1.58 -0.35 0.66
N VAL A 72 -1.76 -0.88 -0.55
CA VAL A 72 -0.94 -1.98 -1.07
C VAL A 72 -0.41 -1.60 -2.44
N CYS A 73 0.88 -1.82 -2.64
CA CYS A 73 1.52 -1.68 -3.94
C CYS A 73 1.84 -3.09 -4.46
N LEU A 74 1.37 -3.40 -5.66
CA LEU A 74 1.50 -4.67 -6.36
C LEU A 74 2.41 -4.49 -7.56
N PHE A 75 3.53 -5.20 -7.56
CA PHE A 75 4.45 -5.33 -8.69
C PHE A 75 4.08 -6.60 -9.46
N VAL A 76 3.73 -6.43 -10.74
CA VAL A 76 3.12 -7.49 -11.55
C VAL A 76 4.01 -7.84 -12.73
N GLU A 77 4.40 -9.10 -12.83
CA GLU A 77 5.12 -9.67 -13.96
C GLU A 77 4.22 -10.70 -14.64
N LEU A 78 3.43 -10.25 -15.63
CA LEU A 78 2.39 -11.07 -16.27
C LEU A 78 2.96 -12.30 -16.98
N GLU A 79 4.12 -12.18 -17.61
CA GLU A 79 4.77 -13.26 -18.37
C GLU A 79 5.18 -14.42 -17.45
N ASP A 80 5.76 -14.08 -16.30
CA ASP A 80 6.23 -15.03 -15.30
C ASP A 80 5.13 -15.46 -14.31
N LYS A 81 3.91 -14.91 -14.44
CA LYS A 81 2.78 -15.10 -13.51
C LYS A 81 3.18 -14.81 -12.07
N TYR A 82 4.00 -13.78 -11.89
CA TYR A 82 4.57 -13.41 -10.60
C TYR A 82 3.94 -12.11 -10.09
N LEU A 83 3.63 -12.11 -8.80
CA LEU A 83 3.04 -10.99 -8.09
C LEU A 83 3.81 -10.77 -6.79
N GLN A 84 4.28 -9.56 -6.58
CA GLN A 84 4.97 -9.16 -5.37
C GLN A 84 4.38 -7.88 -4.80
N THR A 85 4.48 -7.70 -3.48
CA THR A 85 4.17 -6.42 -2.86
C THR A 85 5.44 -5.66 -2.50
N MET A 86 5.31 -4.35 -2.31
CA MET A 86 6.36 -3.53 -1.72
C MET A 86 6.55 -3.84 -0.23
N GLY A 87 7.15 -5.00 0.06
CA GLY A 87 7.56 -5.43 1.39
C GLY A 87 6.48 -5.37 2.50
N GLY A 88 5.19 -5.44 2.15
CA GLY A 88 4.09 -5.42 3.10
C GLY A 88 2.85 -4.69 2.59
N ILE A 89 1.89 -4.51 3.51
CA ILE A 89 0.69 -3.69 3.33
C ILE A 89 0.75 -2.60 4.40
N TYR A 90 0.54 -1.35 4.00
CA TYR A 90 0.50 -0.22 4.93
C TYR A 90 -0.93 -0.07 5.44
N PHE A 91 -1.11 0.03 6.76
CA PHE A 91 -2.45 0.14 7.35
C PHE A 91 -2.48 1.15 8.50
N LYS A 92 -3.57 1.94 8.57
CA LYS A 92 -3.77 3.00 9.57
C LYS A 92 -3.93 2.40 10.96
N HIS A 93 -4.64 1.28 11.08
CA HIS A 93 -4.90 0.59 12.34
C HIS A 93 -3.96 -0.60 12.56
N ASP A 94 -3.97 -1.17 13.77
CA ASP A 94 -3.23 -2.40 14.04
C ASP A 94 -3.82 -3.55 13.20
N PHE A 95 -2.94 -4.29 12.51
CA PHE A 95 -3.31 -5.50 11.78
C PHE A 95 -3.98 -6.53 12.68
N LYS A 96 -3.72 -6.54 13.99
CA LYS A 96 -4.40 -7.45 14.92
C LYS A 96 -5.92 -7.28 14.85
N TYR A 97 -6.42 -6.04 14.91
CA TYR A 97 -7.85 -5.78 14.81
C TYR A 97 -8.43 -6.28 13.47
N THR A 98 -7.74 -6.00 12.36
CA THR A 98 -8.16 -6.42 11.02
C THR A 98 -8.12 -7.94 10.87
N LEU A 99 -7.07 -8.59 11.37
CA LEU A 99 -6.90 -10.04 11.35
C LEU A 99 -7.95 -10.73 12.21
N ASP A 100 -8.20 -10.22 13.42
CA ASP A 100 -9.22 -10.74 14.33
C ASP A 100 -10.60 -10.65 13.65
N LYS A 101 -10.94 -9.52 13.02
CA LYS A 101 -12.19 -9.35 12.25
C LYS A 101 -12.30 -10.28 11.05
N LEU A 102 -11.20 -10.52 10.32
CA LEU A 102 -11.18 -11.49 9.22
C LEU A 102 -11.33 -12.93 9.72
N CYS A 103 -10.78 -13.26 10.89
CA CYS A 103 -10.89 -14.58 11.51
C CYS A 103 -12.26 -14.83 12.15
N GLU A 104 -12.98 -13.77 12.56
CA GLU A 104 -14.36 -13.82 13.06
C GLU A 104 -15.39 -14.09 11.95
N ILE A 105 -15.06 -13.78 10.69
CA ILE A 105 -15.85 -14.18 9.51
C ILE A 105 -15.53 -15.66 9.24
N ARG A 106 -16.08 -16.56 10.04
CA ARG A 106 -16.09 -18.01 9.81
C ARG A 106 -17.52 -18.53 9.78
#